data_AF-A0A0D3LLI0-F1
#
_entry.id   AF-A0A0D3LLI0-F1
#
_cell.length_a   1.000
_cell.length_b   1.000
_cell.length_c   1.000
_cell.angle_alpha   90.00
_cell.angle_beta   90.00
_cell.angle_gamma   90.00
#
_symmetry.space_group_name_H-M   'P 1'
#
loop_
_entity.id
_entity.type
_entity.pdbx_description
1 polymer ?
#
loop_
_entity_poly.entity_id
_entity_poly.type
_entity_poly.pdbx_seq_one_letter_code
_entity_poly.pdbx_strand_id
1 'polypeptide(L)'
;MKPTRIFLMLLAFCAFTFQSCVDDTAEAGKPDSSFGNHPRTAVPAELLGYWQAGSFSMSSYSNYDGSYAGQAYEIALGYQLYANGNAEQYFYYTNTSYYCRDQILGYRKGTVTFDTQTKSFKFYAANGNYRRYYSCGSSQPADWGVRQEYGAEDLYPKHKAEYTNYSLVQESGKTILRIPLDDGTSLDFEKTQSPQ
;
A
#
# COMPACT_ATOMS: atom_id res chain seq x y z
N MET A 1 20.09 -58.84 -52.80
CA MET A 1 19.42 -58.11 -53.90
C MET A 1 18.23 -57.35 -53.30
N LYS A 2 18.15 -56.02 -53.54
CA LYS A 2 16.98 -55.13 -53.31
C LYS A 2 15.90 -55.41 -54.39
N PRO A 3 14.58 -55.11 -54.22
CA PRO A 3 14.00 -53.75 -54.03
C PRO A 3 12.88 -53.65 -52.96
N THR A 4 12.71 -52.57 -52.18
CA THR A 4 12.13 -51.22 -52.46
C THR A 4 10.61 -51.21 -52.73
N ARG A 5 9.82 -50.58 -51.81
CA ARG A 5 8.76 -49.53 -52.00
C ARG A 5 7.85 -49.47 -50.75
N ILE A 6 7.91 -48.41 -49.92
CA ILE A 6 7.18 -47.12 -49.99
C ILE A 6 5.67 -47.26 -49.72
N PHE A 7 5.18 -46.83 -48.55
CA PHE A 7 3.89 -46.14 -48.40
C PHE A 7 3.73 -45.38 -47.05
N LEU A 8 3.34 -44.10 -47.18
CA LEU A 8 2.69 -43.13 -46.27
C LEU A 8 3.03 -43.12 -44.75
N MET A 9 3.66 -42.06 -44.21
CA MET A 9 3.12 -40.72 -43.86
C MET A 9 2.02 -40.72 -42.79
N LEU A 10 2.39 -40.42 -41.54
CA LEU A 10 1.52 -39.71 -40.59
C LEU A 10 2.40 -38.89 -39.63
N LEU A 11 2.44 -37.59 -39.92
CA LEU A 11 3.01 -36.54 -39.09
C LEU A 11 2.15 -36.42 -37.81
N ALA A 12 2.70 -36.81 -36.66
CA ALA A 12 2.15 -36.45 -35.36
C ALA A 12 3.01 -35.31 -34.78
N PHE A 13 2.55 -34.09 -35.01
CA PHE A 13 3.10 -32.85 -34.50
C PHE A 13 2.73 -32.73 -33.01
N CYS A 14 3.51 -33.34 -32.12
CA CYS A 14 3.40 -33.08 -30.68
C CYS A 14 4.06 -31.73 -30.38
N ALA A 15 3.21 -30.70 -30.31
CA ALA A 15 3.58 -29.37 -29.88
C ALA A 15 4.17 -29.39 -28.47
N PHE A 16 5.40 -28.90 -28.35
CA PHE A 16 6.01 -28.51 -27.08
C PHE A 16 5.17 -27.39 -26.47
N THR A 17 4.37 -27.69 -25.46
CA THR A 17 3.80 -26.67 -24.58
C THR A 17 4.88 -26.22 -23.60
N PHE A 18 5.63 -25.18 -23.98
CA PHE A 18 6.34 -24.38 -22.99
C PHE A 18 5.29 -23.74 -22.08
N GLN A 19 5.15 -24.26 -20.86
CA GLN A 19 4.53 -23.53 -19.76
C GLN A 19 5.43 -22.33 -19.48
N SER A 20 5.05 -21.18 -20.05
CA SER A 20 5.50 -19.88 -19.57
C SER A 20 4.94 -19.72 -18.15
N CYS A 21 5.77 -19.95 -17.13
CA CYS A 21 5.54 -19.28 -15.86
C CYS A 21 5.50 -17.78 -16.15
N VAL A 22 4.33 -17.18 -16.01
CA VAL A 22 4.24 -15.74 -15.82
C VAL A 22 4.82 -15.52 -14.43
N ASP A 23 6.07 -15.07 -14.38
CA ASP A 23 6.60 -14.44 -13.18
C ASP A 23 5.70 -13.23 -12.91
N ASP A 24 5.09 -13.18 -11.72
CA ASP A 24 4.45 -12.00 -11.12
C ASP A 24 5.51 -10.92 -10.83
N THR A 25 6.25 -10.55 -11.86
CA THR A 25 7.12 -9.39 -11.85
C THR A 25 6.22 -8.18 -11.82
N ALA A 26 6.15 -7.60 -10.61
CA ALA A 26 5.85 -6.20 -10.29
C ALA A 26 5.21 -5.44 -11.45
N GLU A 27 3.94 -5.05 -11.31
CA GLU A 27 3.27 -4.11 -12.21
C GLU A 27 4.17 -2.90 -12.50
N ALA A 28 4.98 -3.03 -13.54
CA ALA A 28 5.73 -1.96 -14.15
C ALA A 28 4.75 -1.23 -15.07
N GLY A 29 3.71 -0.68 -14.46
CA GLY A 29 2.68 0.11 -15.13
C GLY A 29 3.15 1.55 -15.28
N LYS A 30 2.90 2.13 -16.45
CA LYS A 30 3.17 3.53 -16.84
C LYS A 30 2.77 4.54 -15.74
N PRO A 31 3.31 5.78 -15.75
CA PRO A 31 2.85 6.83 -14.84
C PRO A 31 1.36 7.11 -15.12
N ASP A 32 0.49 6.49 -14.34
CA ASP A 32 -0.91 6.86 -14.26
C ASP A 32 -0.96 8.27 -13.70
N SER A 33 -1.58 9.19 -14.44
CA SER A 33 -1.81 10.57 -14.04
C SER A 33 -2.49 10.69 -12.67
N SER A 34 -3.17 9.64 -12.21
CA SER A 34 -3.79 9.59 -10.89
C SER A 34 -2.79 9.63 -9.72
N PHE A 35 -1.49 9.41 -9.94
CA PHE A 35 -0.47 9.54 -8.89
C PHE A 35 0.20 10.93 -8.87
N GLY A 36 -0.24 11.85 -9.74
CA GLY A 36 0.31 13.20 -9.85
C GLY A 36 1.69 13.27 -10.49
N ASN A 37 2.21 14.49 -10.65
CA ASN A 37 3.53 14.76 -11.25
C ASN A 37 4.52 15.31 -10.21
N HIS A 38 4.66 14.59 -9.10
CA HIS A 38 5.58 14.93 -8.01
C HIS A 38 6.91 14.17 -8.14
N PRO A 39 7.97 14.58 -7.40
CA PRO A 39 9.26 13.89 -7.42
C PRO A 39 9.11 12.39 -7.12
N ARG A 40 9.85 11.56 -7.85
CA ARG A 40 9.83 10.11 -7.68
C ARG A 40 11.18 9.49 -8.01
N THR A 41 11.50 8.38 -7.36
CA THR A 41 12.63 7.51 -7.72
C THR A 41 12.13 6.09 -7.93
N ALA A 42 12.94 5.23 -8.54
CA ALA A 42 12.69 3.79 -8.48
C ALA A 42 12.67 3.34 -7.00
N VAL A 43 11.74 2.45 -6.66
CA VAL A 43 11.66 1.85 -5.33
C VAL A 43 12.63 0.66 -5.27
N PRO A 44 13.52 0.56 -4.27
CA PRO A 44 14.38 -0.59 -4.07
C PRO A 44 13.57 -1.90 -4.03
N ALA A 45 14.09 -2.96 -4.68
CA ALA A 45 13.35 -4.21 -4.87
C ALA A 45 12.86 -4.82 -3.54
N GLU A 46 13.66 -4.69 -2.48
CA GLU A 46 13.35 -5.15 -1.14
C GLU A 46 12.17 -4.40 -0.48
N LEU A 47 11.89 -3.17 -0.93
CA LEU A 47 10.81 -2.30 -0.43
C LEU A 47 9.52 -2.37 -1.26
N LEU A 48 9.51 -3.13 -2.36
CA LEU A 48 8.29 -3.30 -3.15
C LEU A 48 7.21 -4.06 -2.38
N GLY A 49 5.96 -3.67 -2.63
CA GLY A 49 4.77 -4.35 -2.11
C GLY A 49 4.07 -3.58 -0.99
N TYR A 50 3.37 -4.34 -0.15
CA TYR A 50 2.53 -3.82 0.92
C TYR A 50 3.28 -3.77 2.25
N TRP A 51 3.07 -2.69 2.99
CA TRP A 51 3.69 -2.41 4.28
C TRP A 51 2.66 -1.85 5.22
N GLN A 52 2.49 -2.43 6.41
CA GLN A 52 1.48 -1.98 7.36
C GLN A 52 2.07 -1.83 8.77
N ALA A 53 1.80 -0.69 9.39
CA ALA A 53 2.02 -0.43 10.80
C ALA A 53 0.68 -0.25 11.51
N GLY A 54 0.55 -0.75 12.73
CA GLY A 54 -0.68 -0.69 13.52
C GLY A 54 -1.64 -1.86 13.30
N SER A 55 -2.75 -1.85 14.03
CA SER A 55 -3.69 -2.98 14.12
C SER A 55 -4.83 -2.98 13.10
N PHE A 56 -5.11 -1.83 12.46
CA PHE A 56 -6.13 -1.76 11.42
C PHE A 56 -5.57 -2.16 10.06
N SER A 57 -6.33 -3.02 9.40
CA SER A 57 -5.93 -3.70 8.19
C SER A 57 -6.28 -2.88 6.94
N MET A 58 -5.35 -2.75 6.01
CA MET A 58 -5.59 -2.17 4.68
C MET A 58 -6.78 -2.81 3.93
N SER A 59 -7.03 -4.12 4.05
CA SER A 59 -8.20 -4.77 3.41
C SER A 59 -9.51 -4.31 4.03
N SER A 60 -9.50 -4.03 5.33
CA SER A 60 -10.66 -3.52 6.05
C SER A 60 -11.07 -2.15 5.55
N TYR A 61 -10.15 -1.39 4.92
CA TYR A 61 -10.41 -0.05 4.42
C TYR A 61 -11.68 -0.01 3.57
N SER A 62 -11.77 -0.78 2.48
CA SER A 62 -12.87 -0.66 1.51
C SER A 62 -14.24 -0.99 2.10
N ASN A 63 -14.31 -1.98 3.00
CA ASN A 63 -15.56 -2.49 3.56
C ASN A 63 -15.91 -1.88 4.92
N TYR A 64 -15.09 -0.95 5.43
CA TYR A 64 -15.33 -0.37 6.73
C TYR A 64 -16.64 0.41 6.79
N ASP A 65 -17.46 0.14 7.81
CA ASP A 65 -18.79 0.71 8.02
C ASP A 65 -18.91 1.54 9.30
N GLY A 66 -17.83 1.67 10.09
CA GLY A 66 -17.84 2.36 11.37
C GLY A 66 -18.16 1.46 12.57
N SER A 67 -18.37 0.15 12.39
CA SER A 67 -18.75 -0.77 13.47
C SER A 67 -17.61 -1.14 14.43
N TYR A 68 -16.35 -0.95 14.02
CA TYR A 68 -15.20 -1.36 14.83
C TYR A 68 -14.97 -0.40 15.99
N ALA A 69 -15.29 -0.88 17.20
CA ALA A 69 -15.10 -0.13 18.44
C ALA A 69 -13.63 0.02 18.87
N GLY A 70 -12.73 -0.85 18.39
CA GLY A 70 -11.26 -0.79 18.53
C GLY A 70 -10.68 -0.31 19.86
N GLN A 71 -9.43 0.18 19.82
CA GLN A 71 -8.83 0.89 20.95
C GLN A 71 -9.33 2.34 21.00
N ALA A 72 -9.22 3.00 22.15
CA ALA A 72 -9.62 4.40 22.32
C ALA A 72 -8.80 5.35 21.43
N TYR A 73 -7.51 5.05 21.31
CA TYR A 73 -6.57 5.71 20.41
C TYR A 73 -5.87 4.62 19.58
N GLU A 74 -6.06 4.67 18.27
CA GLU A 74 -5.50 3.71 17.34
C GLU A 74 -5.04 4.47 16.09
N ILE A 75 -3.82 4.17 15.67
CA ILE A 75 -3.27 4.62 14.40
C ILE A 75 -2.81 3.39 13.65
N ALA A 76 -3.28 3.25 12.42
CA ALA A 76 -2.69 2.35 11.46
C ALA A 76 -2.33 3.11 10.19
N LEU A 77 -1.21 2.72 9.59
CA LEU A 77 -0.68 3.31 8.38
C LEU A 77 -0.20 2.19 7.47
N GLY A 78 -0.68 2.20 6.24
CA GLY A 78 -0.35 1.26 5.21
C GLY A 78 0.24 1.95 3.98
N TYR A 79 1.19 1.31 3.32
CA TYR A 79 1.69 1.72 2.01
C TYR A 79 1.62 0.55 1.03
N GLN A 80 1.29 0.85 -0.22
CA GLN A 80 1.62 0.01 -1.37
C GLN A 80 2.67 0.75 -2.20
N LEU A 81 3.86 0.18 -2.33
CA LEU A 81 5.00 0.76 -3.04
C LEU A 81 5.23 0.06 -4.37
N TYR A 82 5.18 0.82 -5.46
CA TYR A 82 5.35 0.32 -6.83
C TYR A 82 6.74 0.62 -7.36
N ALA A 83 7.27 -0.23 -8.26
CA ALA A 83 8.63 -0.13 -8.76
C ALA A 83 8.98 1.22 -9.42
N ASN A 84 7.98 1.85 -10.05
CA ASN A 84 8.12 3.13 -10.76
C ASN A 84 8.08 4.37 -9.85
N GLY A 85 8.01 4.20 -8.53
CA GLY A 85 7.89 5.31 -7.57
C GLY A 85 6.47 5.85 -7.41
N ASN A 86 5.45 5.18 -7.94
CA ASN A 86 4.08 5.39 -7.48
C ASN A 86 3.91 4.78 -6.08
N ALA A 87 3.00 5.34 -5.31
CA ALA A 87 2.64 4.81 -4.01
C ALA A 87 1.18 5.10 -3.66
N GLU A 88 0.59 4.20 -2.91
CA GLU A 88 -0.68 4.42 -2.22
C GLU A 88 -0.44 4.41 -0.72
N GLN A 89 -1.15 5.28 0.00
CA GLN A 89 -1.12 5.36 1.45
C GLN A 89 -2.55 5.15 1.97
N TYR A 90 -2.67 4.31 2.99
CA TYR A 90 -3.90 4.02 3.70
C TYR A 90 -3.68 4.42 5.14
N PHE A 91 -4.60 5.14 5.77
CA PHE A 91 -4.51 5.37 7.19
C PHE A 91 -5.84 5.22 7.87
N TYR A 92 -5.77 4.79 9.12
CA TYR A 92 -6.87 4.74 10.04
C TYR A 92 -6.46 5.43 11.32
N TYR A 93 -7.27 6.36 11.78
CA TYR A 93 -7.08 7.08 13.02
C TYR A 93 -8.36 7.00 13.82
N THR A 94 -8.24 6.71 15.12
CA THR A 94 -9.37 6.82 16.06
C THR A 94 -9.02 7.67 17.25
N ASN A 95 -9.99 8.43 17.70
CA ASN A 95 -9.95 9.13 18.97
C ASN A 95 -11.28 8.94 19.72
N THR A 96 -11.20 8.53 20.98
CA THR A 96 -12.37 8.39 21.85
C THR A 96 -12.23 9.34 23.02
N SER A 97 -13.21 10.19 23.21
CA SER A 97 -13.29 11.12 24.34
C SER A 97 -14.69 11.04 24.95
N TYR A 98 -14.78 10.69 26.23
CA TYR A 98 -16.06 10.43 26.90
C TYR A 98 -16.91 9.39 26.13
N TYR A 99 -18.12 9.74 25.72
CA TYR A 99 -19.02 8.91 24.92
C TYR A 99 -18.91 9.20 23.41
N CYS A 100 -17.95 10.02 23.02
CA CYS A 100 -17.70 10.40 21.64
C CYS A 100 -16.57 9.59 21.04
N ARG A 101 -16.78 9.10 19.82
CA ARG A 101 -15.74 8.42 19.03
C ARG A 101 -15.65 9.05 17.64
N ASP A 102 -14.44 9.38 17.24
CA ASP A 102 -14.11 9.88 15.91
C ASP A 102 -13.17 8.89 15.24
N GLN A 103 -13.51 8.47 14.02
CA GLN A 103 -12.72 7.54 13.24
C GLN A 103 -12.54 8.11 11.84
N ILE A 104 -11.30 8.21 11.40
CA ILE A 104 -10.94 8.74 10.09
C ILE A 104 -10.25 7.65 9.30
N LEU A 105 -10.79 7.34 8.13
CA LEU A 105 -10.22 6.40 7.18
C LEU A 105 -9.77 7.17 5.95
N GLY A 106 -8.47 7.37 5.80
CA GLY A 106 -7.89 8.08 4.67
C GLY A 106 -7.20 7.17 3.66
N TYR A 107 -7.30 7.56 2.40
CA TYR A 107 -6.62 6.93 1.28
C TYR A 107 -6.02 8.00 0.39
N ARG A 108 -4.74 7.88 0.05
CA ARG A 108 -4.02 8.81 -0.82
C ARG A 108 -3.25 8.08 -1.89
N LYS A 109 -3.23 8.65 -3.09
CA LYS A 109 -2.33 8.30 -4.17
C LYS A 109 -1.26 9.36 -4.32
N GLY A 110 -0.05 8.95 -4.67
CA GLY A 110 1.04 9.88 -4.85
C GLY A 110 2.30 9.23 -5.39
N THR A 111 3.41 9.94 -5.24
CA THR A 111 4.73 9.40 -5.59
C THR A 111 5.61 9.24 -4.36
N VAL A 112 6.68 8.47 -4.50
CA VAL A 112 7.68 8.27 -3.47
C VAL A 112 9.09 8.48 -4.02
N THR A 113 9.95 9.10 -3.22
CA THR A 113 11.39 9.12 -3.45
C THR A 113 12.09 8.35 -2.35
N PHE A 114 13.05 7.51 -2.72
CA PHE A 114 13.94 6.80 -1.82
C PHE A 114 15.37 7.31 -2.00
N ASP A 115 16.04 7.55 -0.88
CA ASP A 115 17.47 7.76 -0.82
C ASP A 115 18.11 6.60 -0.04
N THR A 116 18.79 5.72 -0.77
CA THR A 116 19.42 4.52 -0.21
C THR A 116 20.69 4.82 0.58
N GLN A 117 21.30 5.98 0.38
CA GLN A 117 22.50 6.42 1.11
C GLN A 117 22.13 6.91 2.49
N THR A 118 21.11 7.78 2.57
CA THR A 118 20.61 8.33 3.86
C THR A 118 19.55 7.46 4.51
N LYS A 119 19.14 6.36 3.85
CA LYS A 119 18.05 5.48 4.29
C LYS A 119 16.80 6.29 4.61
N SER A 120 16.37 7.12 3.67
CA SER A 120 15.17 7.95 3.83
C SER A 120 14.19 7.73 2.69
N PHE A 121 12.92 8.00 2.97
CA PHE A 121 11.91 8.09 1.92
C PHE A 121 10.89 9.18 2.19
N LYS A 122 10.30 9.70 1.11
CA LYS A 122 9.31 10.77 1.14
C LYS A 122 8.12 10.41 0.28
N PHE A 123 6.92 10.52 0.83
CA PHE A 123 5.67 10.34 0.10
C PHE A 123 5.04 11.70 -0.23
N TYR A 124 4.68 11.87 -1.50
CA TYR A 124 4.13 13.09 -2.08
C TYR A 124 2.69 12.82 -2.51
N ALA A 125 1.74 13.08 -1.61
CA ALA A 125 0.31 12.87 -1.89
C ALA A 125 -0.18 13.82 -3.00
N ALA A 126 -0.77 13.25 -4.05
CA ALA A 126 -1.29 13.98 -5.20
C ALA A 126 -2.81 14.15 -5.16
N ASN A 127 -3.52 13.13 -4.70
CA ASN A 127 -4.97 13.15 -4.46
C ASN A 127 -5.34 12.03 -3.48
N GLY A 128 -6.62 11.98 -3.15
CA GLY A 128 -7.16 10.93 -2.30
C GLY A 128 -8.48 11.35 -1.70
N ASN A 129 -8.99 10.51 -0.83
CA ASN A 129 -10.24 10.72 -0.14
C ASN A 129 -10.16 10.19 1.29
N TYR A 130 -11.13 10.57 2.10
CA TYR A 130 -11.34 10.00 3.39
C TYR A 130 -12.82 9.78 3.67
N ARG A 131 -13.10 8.93 4.66
CA ARG A 131 -14.41 8.80 5.29
C ARG A 131 -14.25 9.05 6.77
N ARG A 132 -15.25 9.70 7.36
CA ARG A 132 -15.29 9.99 8.79
C ARG A 132 -16.50 9.30 9.42
N TYR A 133 -16.27 8.64 10.55
CA TYR A 133 -17.28 7.98 11.35
C TYR A 133 -17.22 8.62 12.73
N TYR A 134 -18.06 9.62 12.94
CA TYR A 134 -18.12 10.39 14.18
C TYR A 134 -19.44 10.12 14.90
N SER A 135 -19.37 9.57 16.11
CA SER A 135 -20.52 9.27 16.95
C SER A 135 -20.37 9.99 18.28
N CYS A 136 -21.31 10.87 18.61
CA CYS A 136 -21.48 11.47 19.93
C CYS A 136 -22.94 11.36 20.33
N GLY A 137 -23.26 10.46 21.25
CA GLY A 137 -24.64 10.18 21.65
C GLY A 137 -25.27 9.10 20.76
N SER A 138 -26.59 9.16 20.58
CA SER A 138 -27.37 8.07 19.96
C SER A 138 -27.58 8.22 18.45
N SER A 139 -27.14 9.31 17.81
CA SER A 139 -27.38 9.59 16.39
C SER A 139 -26.08 9.80 15.61
N GLN A 140 -26.01 9.19 14.44
CA GLN A 140 -24.96 9.45 13.45
C GLN A 140 -25.25 10.78 12.72
N PRO A 141 -24.23 11.61 12.44
CA PRO A 141 -24.39 12.81 11.64
C PRO A 141 -24.67 12.46 10.16
N ALA A 142 -25.15 13.44 9.39
CA ALA A 142 -25.53 13.24 7.99
C ALA A 142 -24.37 12.86 7.06
N ASP A 143 -23.13 13.16 7.46
CA ASP A 143 -21.90 12.85 6.74
C ASP A 143 -21.20 11.56 7.23
N TRP A 144 -21.87 10.76 8.06
CA TRP A 144 -21.35 9.48 8.55
C TRP A 144 -20.95 8.55 7.40
N GLY A 145 -19.66 8.22 7.33
CA GLY A 145 -19.09 7.33 6.32
C GLY A 145 -19.13 7.89 4.90
N VAL A 146 -19.54 9.15 4.70
CA VAL A 146 -19.56 9.78 3.38
C VAL A 146 -18.13 10.03 2.92
N ARG A 147 -17.84 9.65 1.68
CA ARG A 147 -16.55 9.89 1.06
C ARG A 147 -16.36 11.37 0.78
N GLN A 148 -15.26 11.93 1.28
CA GLN A 148 -14.83 13.30 1.08
C GLN A 148 -13.47 13.30 0.39
N GLU A 149 -13.33 14.04 -0.71
CA GLU A 149 -12.04 14.18 -1.38
C GLU A 149 -11.12 15.12 -0.57
N TYR A 150 -9.82 14.85 -0.58
CA TYR A 150 -8.85 15.72 0.09
C TYR A 150 -8.76 17.10 -0.56
N GLY A 151 -8.70 18.14 0.28
CA GLY A 151 -8.37 19.48 -0.16
C GLY A 151 -6.87 19.67 -0.37
N ALA A 152 -6.48 20.80 -0.96
CA ALA A 152 -5.07 21.14 -1.17
C ALA A 152 -4.24 21.23 0.13
N GLU A 153 -4.89 21.43 1.28
CA GLU A 153 -4.25 21.42 2.61
C GLU A 153 -3.73 20.04 3.02
N ASP A 154 -4.37 18.97 2.53
CA ASP A 154 -4.06 17.58 2.89
C ASP A 154 -3.13 16.89 1.87
N LEU A 155 -2.68 17.64 0.85
CA LEU A 155 -1.91 17.15 -0.28
C LEU A 155 -0.58 17.89 -0.41
N TYR A 156 0.36 17.36 -1.19
CA TYR A 156 1.62 18.04 -1.47
C TYR A 156 1.35 19.36 -2.22
N PRO A 157 2.04 20.47 -1.91
CA PRO A 157 3.24 20.60 -1.06
C PRO A 157 3.01 20.79 0.44
N LYS A 158 1.76 20.91 0.89
CA LYS A 158 1.44 21.22 2.30
C LYS A 158 1.57 19.99 3.19
N HIS A 159 1.13 18.84 2.70
CA HIS A 159 1.32 17.56 3.36
C HIS A 159 2.49 16.79 2.73
N LYS A 160 3.44 16.36 3.57
CA LYS A 160 4.51 15.43 3.20
C LYS A 160 4.72 14.45 4.35
N ALA A 161 4.82 13.17 4.03
CA ALA A 161 5.34 12.17 4.96
C ALA A 161 6.81 11.94 4.61
N GLU A 162 7.69 12.11 5.59
CA GLU A 162 9.13 11.98 5.43
C GLU A 162 9.65 11.13 6.58
N TYR A 163 10.40 10.09 6.24
CA TYR A 163 11.01 9.19 7.21
C TYR A 163 12.48 9.04 6.90
N THR A 164 13.29 8.99 7.95
CA THR A 164 14.76 8.92 7.86
C THR A 164 15.27 7.73 8.66
N ASN A 165 16.49 7.30 8.34
CA ASN A 165 17.19 6.22 9.02
C ASN A 165 16.38 4.90 9.10
N TYR A 166 15.60 4.58 8.05
CA TYR A 166 14.87 3.32 8.03
C TYR A 166 15.83 2.12 7.99
N SER A 167 15.39 1.00 8.53
CA SER A 167 16.12 -0.27 8.46
C SER A 167 15.17 -1.42 8.11
N LEU A 168 15.70 -2.44 7.45
CA LEU A 168 14.99 -3.70 7.22
C LEU A 168 15.51 -4.74 8.19
N VAL A 169 14.61 -5.27 9.02
CA VAL A 169 14.93 -6.30 10.02
C VAL A 169 14.04 -7.53 9.82
N GLN A 170 14.55 -8.69 10.25
CA GLN A 170 13.80 -9.94 10.26
C GLN A 170 13.50 -10.32 11.71
N GLU A 171 12.22 -10.36 12.07
CA GLU A 171 11.78 -10.67 13.43
C GLU A 171 10.62 -11.65 13.38
N SER A 172 10.73 -12.77 14.09
CA SER A 172 9.68 -13.82 14.14
C SER A 172 9.20 -14.30 12.76
N GLY A 173 10.11 -14.37 11.77
CA GLY A 173 9.81 -14.78 10.40
C GLY A 173 9.13 -13.69 9.55
N LYS A 174 9.02 -12.46 10.04
CA LYS A 174 8.44 -11.31 9.36
C LYS A 174 9.53 -10.33 8.94
N THR A 175 9.35 -9.74 7.75
CA THR A 175 10.17 -8.62 7.30
C THR A 175 9.56 -7.33 7.80
N ILE A 176 10.33 -6.56 8.56
CA ILE A 176 9.90 -5.29 9.16
C ILE A 176 10.73 -4.14 8.57
N LEU A 177 10.04 -3.12 8.08
CA LEU A 177 10.60 -1.81 7.78
C LEU A 177 10.46 -0.95 9.04
N ARG A 178 11.55 -0.84 9.78
CA ARG A 178 11.63 -0.13 11.06
C ARG A 178 12.10 1.30 10.85
N ILE A 179 11.33 2.25 11.34
CA ILE A 179 11.62 3.67 11.27
C ILE A 179 11.79 4.20 12.70
N PRO A 180 13.00 4.65 13.10
CA PRO A 180 13.20 5.21 14.43
C PRO A 180 12.46 6.55 14.58
N LEU A 181 11.91 6.79 15.76
CA LEU A 181 11.27 8.04 16.15
C LEU A 181 12.14 8.79 17.17
N ASP A 182 11.96 10.10 17.27
CA ASP A 182 12.79 10.98 18.11
C ASP A 182 12.64 10.69 19.62
N ASP A 183 11.54 10.05 20.03
CA ASP A 183 11.28 9.64 21.40
C ASP A 183 11.95 8.31 21.79
N GLY A 184 12.74 7.72 20.87
CA GLY A 184 13.42 6.44 21.06
C GLY A 184 12.57 5.21 20.75
N THR A 185 11.30 5.40 20.38
CA THR A 185 10.45 4.32 19.87
C THR A 185 10.69 4.10 18.37
N SER A 186 9.97 3.15 17.78
CA SER A 186 9.99 2.95 16.33
C SER A 186 8.59 2.75 15.76
N LEU A 187 8.42 3.20 14.52
CA LEU A 187 7.30 2.85 13.67
C LEU A 187 7.71 1.65 12.82
N ASP A 188 7.11 0.51 13.11
CA ASP A 188 7.43 -0.77 12.48
C ASP A 188 6.34 -1.12 11.47
N PHE A 189 6.70 -1.14 10.19
CA PHE A 189 5.83 -1.65 9.13
C PHE A 189 6.17 -3.11 8.84
N GLU A 190 5.18 -3.98 8.96
CA GLU A 190 5.29 -5.37 8.52
C GLU A 190 5.01 -5.48 7.02
N LYS A 191 5.86 -6.25 6.32
CA LYS A 191 5.65 -6.57 4.91
C LYS A 191 4.49 -7.56 4.77
N THR A 192 3.53 -7.25 3.91
CA THR A 192 2.37 -8.13 3.66
C THR A 192 2.28 -8.52 2.18
N GLN A 193 1.69 -9.67 1.88
CA GLN A 193 1.53 -10.16 0.50
C GLN A 193 0.29 -9.58 -0.20
N SER A 194 -0.64 -9.06 0.58
CA SER A 194 -1.88 -8.42 0.17
C SER A 194 -2.14 -7.25 1.11
N PRO A 195 -3.03 -6.30 0.77
CA PRO A 195 -3.59 -5.43 1.80
C PRO A 195 -4.22 -6.37 2.84
N GLN A 196 -3.60 -6.53 4.00
CA GLN A 196 -4.15 -7.35 5.10
C GLN A 196 -5.29 -6.60 5.72
#